data_AF-A0A967DHY7-F1
#
_entry.id   AF-A0A967DHY7-F1
#
_cell.length_a   1.000
_cell.length_b   1.000
_cell.length_c   1.000
_cell.angle_alpha   90.00
_cell.angle_beta   90.00
_cell.angle_gamma   90.00
#
_symmetry.space_group_name_H-M   'P 1'
#
loop_
_entity.id
_entity.type
_entity.pdbx_description
1 polymer ?
#
loop_
_entity_poly.entity_id
_entity_poly.type
_entity_poly.pdbx_seq_one_letter_code
_entity_poly.pdbx_strand_id
1 'polypeptide(L)'
;MSAQPPAARVPDLHKSAFWIYGVTAMVMREPLSIVLRHASSVGWANPDVLMEALRGLIVWLLMSRQFTVAGVYFDRVYLQPDSGAQFENRNFPVDFILGIGALLLAVGASTIVDVKGSLFDVVVGLALLWDLLWLLVARLMGYSAVRLMAPGALFNLGILVVFWGVHSLFGDGLGYGALLVSSVVQMWRLMGDYDSLYANPGSKS
;
A
#
# COMPACT_ATOMS: atom_id res chain seq x y z
N MET A 1 8.15 -24.47 -38.88
CA MET A 1 8.39 -24.41 -37.43
C MET A 1 7.21 -23.65 -36.83
N SER A 2 6.22 -24.37 -36.30
CA SER A 2 5.06 -23.80 -35.63
C SER A 2 5.51 -23.26 -34.26
N ALA A 3 5.39 -21.95 -34.05
CA ALA A 3 5.62 -21.34 -32.75
C ALA A 3 4.65 -21.97 -31.75
N GLN A 4 5.20 -22.62 -30.72
CA GLN A 4 4.43 -23.13 -29.61
C GLN A 4 3.72 -21.92 -28.97
N PRO A 5 2.38 -21.94 -28.81
CA PRO A 5 1.70 -20.85 -28.11
C PRO A 5 2.30 -20.74 -26.71
N PRO A 6 2.59 -19.52 -26.22
CA PRO A 6 3.15 -19.33 -24.90
C PRO A 6 2.23 -20.02 -23.89
N ALA A 7 2.79 -20.96 -23.13
CA ALA A 7 2.06 -21.65 -22.08
C ALA A 7 1.39 -20.60 -21.20
N ALA A 8 0.06 -20.66 -21.07
CA ALA A 8 -0.69 -19.80 -20.17
C ALA A 8 -0.13 -20.01 -18.76
N ARG A 9 0.68 -19.06 -18.28
CA ARG A 9 1.12 -19.09 -16.88
C ARG A 9 -0.14 -18.88 -16.05
N VAL A 10 -0.59 -19.95 -15.40
CA VAL A 10 -1.48 -19.83 -14.25
C VAL A 10 -0.76 -18.88 -13.30
N PRO A 11 -1.36 -17.74 -12.94
CA PRO A 11 -0.62 -16.74 -12.20
C PRO A 11 -0.24 -17.34 -10.84
N ASP A 12 1.06 -17.38 -10.52
CA ASP A 12 1.60 -17.78 -9.21
C ASP A 12 1.19 -16.79 -8.08
N LEU A 13 0.25 -15.88 -8.40
CA LEU A 13 -0.43 -14.93 -7.51
C LEU A 13 -1.01 -15.60 -6.27
N HIS A 14 -1.48 -16.85 -6.33
CA HIS A 14 -1.93 -17.55 -5.13
C HIS A 14 -0.79 -17.79 -4.12
N LYS A 15 0.44 -18.07 -4.58
CA LYS A 15 1.61 -18.20 -3.69
C LYS A 15 2.07 -16.84 -3.17
N SER A 16 2.01 -15.80 -4.00
CA SER A 16 2.33 -14.42 -3.58
C SER A 16 1.31 -13.87 -2.58
N ALA A 17 0.02 -14.20 -2.75
CA ALA A 17 -1.05 -13.82 -1.83
C ALA A 17 -0.84 -14.46 -0.44
N PHE A 18 -0.41 -15.73 -0.38
CA PHE A 18 -0.08 -16.39 0.88
C PHE A 18 1.01 -15.65 1.66
N TRP A 19 2.06 -15.18 0.96
CA TRP A 19 3.13 -14.38 1.57
C TRP A 19 2.62 -13.03 2.10
N ILE A 20 1.76 -12.36 1.34
CA ILE A 20 1.13 -11.09 1.75
C ILE A 20 0.29 -11.29 3.01
N TYR A 21 -0.52 -12.35 3.07
CA TYR A 21 -1.31 -12.67 4.27
C TYR A 21 -0.42 -12.97 5.47
N GLY A 22 0.65 -13.75 5.28
CA GLY A 22 1.60 -14.09 6.33
C GLY A 22 2.29 -12.85 6.92
N VAL A 23 2.86 -11.99 6.07
CA VAL A 23 3.54 -10.77 6.53
C VAL A 23 2.55 -9.80 7.16
N THR A 24 1.38 -9.59 6.55
CA THR A 24 0.35 -8.71 7.12
C THR A 24 -0.09 -9.22 8.49
N ALA A 25 -0.32 -10.52 8.65
CA ALA A 25 -0.66 -11.11 9.95
C ALA A 25 0.46 -10.92 10.99
N MET A 26 1.73 -11.08 10.58
CA MET A 26 2.88 -10.84 11.47
C MET A 26 2.95 -9.38 11.95
N VAL A 27 2.78 -8.42 11.04
CA VAL A 27 2.86 -6.98 11.38
C VAL A 27 1.65 -6.53 12.19
N MET A 28 0.46 -7.07 11.89
CA MET A 28 -0.77 -6.75 12.60
C MET A 28 -0.87 -7.40 13.99
N ARG A 29 -0.02 -8.39 14.29
CA ARG A 29 0.01 -9.03 15.61
C ARG A 29 0.21 -8.02 16.74
N GLU A 30 1.14 -7.09 16.56
CA GLU A 30 1.49 -6.10 17.58
C GLU A 30 0.35 -5.12 17.87
N PRO A 31 -0.17 -4.34 16.89
CA PRO A 31 -1.25 -3.40 17.14
C PRO A 31 -2.51 -4.10 17.64
N LEU A 32 -2.81 -5.31 17.16
CA LEU A 32 -3.95 -6.08 17.66
C LEU A 32 -3.75 -6.49 19.12
N SER A 33 -2.53 -6.89 19.52
CA SER A 33 -2.25 -7.25 20.91
C SER A 33 -2.39 -6.04 21.84
N ILE A 34 -1.90 -4.87 21.40
CA ILE A 34 -2.02 -3.60 22.14
C ILE A 34 -3.50 -3.28 22.39
N VAL A 35 -4.29 -3.20 21.31
CA VAL A 35 -5.72 -2.86 21.38
C VAL A 35 -6.48 -3.84 22.26
N LEU A 36 -6.27 -5.16 22.09
CA LEU A 36 -7.00 -6.17 22.86
C LEU A 36 -6.63 -6.16 24.35
N ARG A 37 -5.36 -5.91 24.69
CA ARG A 37 -4.94 -5.80 26.10
C ARG A 37 -5.49 -4.54 26.76
N HIS A 38 -5.47 -3.41 26.05
CA HIS A 38 -6.01 -2.18 26.59
C HIS A 38 -7.53 -2.30 26.73
N ALA A 39 -8.23 -2.78 25.71
CA ALA A 39 -9.67 -3.04 25.74
C ALA A 39 -10.10 -3.99 26.87
N SER A 40 -9.32 -5.03 27.17
CA SER A 40 -9.66 -5.95 28.27
C SER A 40 -9.49 -5.31 29.66
N SER A 41 -8.66 -4.27 29.78
CA SER A 41 -8.43 -3.56 31.04
C SER A 41 -9.42 -2.42 31.31
N VAL A 42 -9.81 -1.65 30.29
CA VAL A 42 -10.64 -0.43 30.46
C VAL A 42 -11.96 -0.45 29.67
N GLY A 43 -12.16 -1.46 28.82
CA GLY A 43 -13.35 -1.63 27.97
C GLY A 43 -13.24 -0.95 26.60
N TRP A 44 -14.01 -1.47 25.64
CA TRP A 44 -14.05 -0.98 24.25
C TRP A 44 -14.67 0.41 24.07
N ALA A 45 -15.45 0.88 25.04
CA ALA A 45 -16.05 2.21 25.00
C ALA A 45 -15.04 3.32 25.37
N ASN A 46 -13.83 2.96 25.81
CA ASN A 46 -12.80 3.94 26.14
C ASN A 46 -12.31 4.64 24.85
N PRO A 47 -12.29 5.99 24.80
CA PRO A 47 -11.84 6.74 23.62
C PRO A 47 -10.41 6.43 23.18
N ASP A 48 -9.49 6.14 24.11
CA ASP A 48 -8.11 5.79 23.79
C ASP A 48 -8.04 4.44 23.05
N VAL A 49 -8.80 3.45 23.51
CA VAL A 49 -8.91 2.13 22.86
C VAL A 49 -9.50 2.25 21.46
N LEU A 50 -10.53 3.08 21.29
CA LEU A 50 -11.12 3.35 19.97
C LEU A 50 -10.10 4.01 19.02
N MET A 51 -9.27 4.91 19.54
CA MET A 51 -8.23 5.57 18.76
C MET A 51 -7.11 4.60 18.36
N GLU A 52 -6.67 3.74 19.27
CA GLU A 52 -5.71 2.67 18.99
C GLU A 52 -6.24 1.70 17.93
N ALA A 53 -7.52 1.30 18.04
CA ALA A 53 -8.17 0.44 17.06
C ALA A 53 -8.25 1.10 15.68
N LEU A 54 -8.57 2.41 15.65
CA LEU A 54 -8.62 3.21 14.43
C LEU A 54 -7.23 3.31 13.76
N ARG A 55 -6.19 3.56 14.54
CA ARG A 55 -4.79 3.58 14.06
C ARG A 55 -4.34 2.21 13.57
N GLY A 56 -4.69 1.13 14.28
CA GLY A 56 -4.46 -0.24 13.83
C GLY A 56 -5.15 -0.54 12.49
N LEU A 57 -6.38 -0.06 12.29
CA LEU A 57 -7.08 -0.21 11.02
C LEU A 57 -6.41 0.57 9.88
N ILE A 58 -5.90 1.77 10.16
CA ILE A 58 -5.11 2.57 9.20
C ILE A 58 -3.85 1.80 8.78
N VAL A 59 -3.10 1.24 9.73
CA VAL A 59 -1.91 0.44 9.45
C VAL A 59 -2.25 -0.75 8.54
N TRP A 60 -3.34 -1.46 8.85
CA TRP A 60 -3.81 -2.59 8.04
C TRP A 60 -4.13 -2.17 6.60
N LEU A 61 -4.82 -1.04 6.41
CA LEU A 61 -5.14 -0.52 5.08
C LEU A 61 -3.89 -0.06 4.32
N LEU A 62 -2.96 0.63 4.99
CA LEU A 62 -1.69 1.06 4.39
C LEU A 62 -0.89 -0.16 3.90
N MET A 63 -0.82 -1.23 4.69
CA MET A 63 -0.15 -2.47 4.30
C MET A 63 -0.85 -3.16 3.12
N SER A 64 -2.17 -3.34 3.21
CA SER A 64 -2.96 -3.99 2.15
C SER A 64 -2.78 -3.27 0.81
N ARG A 65 -2.85 -1.93 0.86
CA ARG A 65 -2.56 -1.04 -0.28
C ARG A 65 -1.13 -1.24 -0.78
N GLN A 66 -0.12 -1.15 0.10
CA GLN A 66 1.28 -1.25 -0.29
C GLN A 66 1.59 -2.56 -1.00
N PHE A 67 1.09 -3.68 -0.49
CA PHE A 67 1.25 -4.98 -1.13
C PHE A 67 0.55 -5.06 -2.48
N THR A 68 -0.64 -4.48 -2.60
CA THR A 68 -1.38 -4.46 -3.87
C THR A 68 -0.63 -3.64 -4.92
N VAL A 69 -0.20 -2.43 -4.56
CA VAL A 69 0.54 -1.53 -5.46
C VAL A 69 1.87 -2.15 -5.88
N ALA A 70 2.65 -2.64 -4.91
CA ALA A 70 3.94 -3.28 -5.20
C ALA A 70 3.75 -4.54 -6.05
N GLY A 71 2.76 -5.38 -5.73
CA GLY A 71 2.46 -6.60 -6.49
C GLY A 71 2.14 -6.29 -7.96
N VAL A 72 1.24 -5.34 -8.21
CA VAL A 72 0.88 -4.92 -9.57
C VAL A 72 2.07 -4.28 -10.30
N TYR A 73 2.86 -3.46 -9.60
CA TYR A 73 4.04 -2.83 -10.16
C TYR A 73 5.08 -3.87 -10.61
N PHE A 74 5.46 -4.80 -9.71
CA PHE A 74 6.46 -5.81 -10.02
C PHE A 74 5.98 -6.77 -11.10
N ASP A 75 4.69 -7.12 -11.12
CA ASP A 75 4.12 -7.92 -12.21
C ASP A 75 4.28 -7.23 -13.57
N ARG A 76 3.80 -5.99 -13.70
CA ARG A 76 3.85 -5.22 -14.96
C ARG A 76 5.28 -4.91 -15.41
N VAL A 77 6.14 -4.48 -14.49
CA VAL A 77 7.47 -3.95 -14.84
C VAL A 77 8.52 -5.06 -15.00
N TYR A 78 8.38 -6.19 -14.30
CA TYR A 78 9.42 -7.22 -14.26
C TYR A 78 8.98 -8.62 -14.69
N LEU A 79 7.70 -8.99 -14.57
CA LEU A 79 7.27 -10.37 -14.77
C LEU A 79 6.51 -10.61 -16.08
N GLN A 80 5.86 -9.58 -16.63
CA GLN A 80 5.13 -9.71 -17.91
C GLN A 80 6.08 -9.98 -19.09
N PRO A 81 5.68 -10.80 -20.08
CA PRO A 81 6.55 -11.21 -21.19
C PRO A 81 7.08 -10.05 -22.04
N ASP A 82 6.28 -9.01 -22.20
CA ASP A 82 6.56 -7.80 -22.97
C ASP A 82 7.15 -6.66 -22.11
N SER A 83 7.28 -6.87 -20.79
CA SER A 83 7.85 -5.88 -19.87
C SER A 83 9.23 -5.39 -20.33
N GLY A 84 10.06 -6.29 -20.90
CA GLY A 84 11.36 -5.99 -21.51
C GLY A 84 11.33 -4.82 -22.48
N ALA A 85 10.40 -4.87 -23.43
CA ALA A 85 10.24 -3.86 -24.47
C ALA A 85 9.49 -2.62 -23.97
N GLN A 86 8.53 -2.78 -23.05
CA GLN A 86 7.74 -1.66 -22.55
C GLN A 86 8.52 -0.80 -21.53
N PHE A 87 9.40 -1.41 -20.75
CA PHE A 87 10.13 -0.79 -19.65
C PHE A 87 11.65 -0.98 -19.77
N GLU A 88 12.23 -0.48 -20.86
CA GLU A 88 13.66 -0.70 -21.18
C GLU A 88 14.63 -0.29 -20.07
N ASN A 89 14.35 0.80 -19.35
CA ASN A 89 15.18 1.28 -18.25
C ASN A 89 14.49 1.01 -16.90
N ARG A 90 14.88 -0.08 -16.25
CA ARG A 90 14.37 -0.54 -14.95
C ARG A 90 15.48 -1.19 -14.12
N ASN A 91 15.37 -1.15 -12.80
CA ASN A 91 16.36 -1.73 -11.90
C ASN A 91 15.68 -2.42 -10.71
N PHE A 92 15.63 -3.75 -10.78
CA PHE A 92 14.94 -4.56 -9.79
C PHE A 92 15.48 -4.34 -8.35
N PRO A 93 16.81 -4.38 -8.08
CA PRO A 93 17.34 -4.10 -6.75
C PRO A 93 16.89 -2.77 -6.13
N VAL A 94 16.89 -1.68 -6.91
CA VAL A 94 16.50 -0.36 -6.40
C VAL A 94 15.02 -0.32 -6.05
N ASP A 95 14.18 -0.80 -6.96
CA ASP A 95 12.73 -0.88 -6.74
C ASP A 95 12.39 -1.78 -5.55
N PHE A 96 13.12 -2.88 -5.37
CA PHE A 96 12.94 -3.79 -4.24
C PHE A 96 13.30 -3.14 -2.91
N ILE A 97 14.42 -2.39 -2.84
CA ILE A 97 14.81 -1.64 -1.64
C ILE A 97 13.76 -0.58 -1.28
N LEU A 98 13.25 0.13 -2.29
CA LEU A 98 12.18 1.11 -2.09
C LEU A 98 10.89 0.44 -1.60
N GLY A 99 10.53 -0.73 -2.16
CA GLY A 99 9.42 -1.54 -1.66
C GLY A 99 9.59 -1.95 -0.19
N ILE A 100 10.80 -2.37 0.21
CA ILE A 100 11.13 -2.70 1.61
C ILE A 100 11.01 -1.47 2.50
N GLY A 101 11.51 -0.31 2.09
CA GLY A 101 11.43 0.89 2.93
C GLY A 101 9.99 1.31 3.22
N ALA A 102 9.08 1.18 2.25
CA ALA A 102 7.65 1.40 2.46
C ALA A 102 7.06 0.41 3.49
N LEU A 103 7.45 -0.87 3.38
CA LEU A 103 7.03 -1.90 4.34
C LEU A 103 7.54 -1.57 5.75
N LEU A 104 8.79 -1.14 5.89
CA LEU A 104 9.37 -0.77 7.18
C LEU A 104 8.65 0.43 7.81
N LEU A 105 8.17 1.39 7.03
CA LEU A 105 7.33 2.48 7.54
C LEU A 105 5.98 1.96 8.06
N ALA A 106 5.36 1.02 7.36
CA ALA A 106 4.11 0.40 7.82
C ALA A 106 4.33 -0.42 9.10
N VAL A 107 5.44 -1.15 9.21
CA VAL A 107 5.85 -1.85 10.43
C VAL A 107 6.12 -0.84 11.57
N GLY A 108 6.84 0.23 11.29
CA GLY A 108 7.11 1.29 12.28
C GLY A 108 5.83 1.95 12.78
N ALA A 109 4.82 2.14 11.92
CA ALA A 109 3.52 2.65 12.32
C ALA A 109 2.75 1.65 13.20
N SER A 110 2.90 0.34 12.95
CA SER A 110 2.20 -0.70 13.72
C SER A 110 2.68 -0.80 15.17
N THR A 111 3.93 -0.41 15.45
CA THR A 111 4.52 -0.47 16.80
C THR A 111 4.23 0.75 17.67
N ILE A 112 3.52 1.76 17.15
CA ILE A 112 3.28 3.03 17.84
C ILE A 112 1.80 3.45 17.83
N VAL A 113 0.88 2.49 17.68
CA VAL A 113 -0.56 2.77 17.62
C VAL A 113 -1.13 3.34 18.93
N ASP A 114 -0.51 3.00 20.06
CA ASP A 114 -0.80 3.49 21.42
C ASP A 114 -0.08 4.79 21.78
N VAL A 115 0.92 5.19 21.01
CA VAL A 115 1.69 6.40 21.29
C VAL A 115 0.80 7.62 21.10
N LYS A 116 0.61 8.39 22.17
CA LYS A 116 -0.14 9.66 22.13
C LYS A 116 0.70 10.75 21.46
N GLY A 117 0.04 11.65 20.75
CA GLY A 117 0.68 12.74 19.99
C GLY A 117 0.95 12.40 18.53
N SER A 118 1.78 13.22 17.89
CA SER A 118 1.90 13.27 16.43
C SER A 118 2.84 12.25 15.80
N LEU A 119 3.46 11.36 16.57
CA LEU A 119 4.44 10.42 16.02
C LEU A 119 3.80 9.45 15.03
N PHE A 120 2.62 8.92 15.36
CA PHE A 120 1.85 8.07 14.46
C PHE A 120 1.54 8.81 13.15
N ASP A 121 1.08 10.06 13.25
CA ASP A 121 0.71 10.89 12.09
C ASP A 121 1.92 11.18 11.19
N VAL A 122 3.09 11.42 11.80
CA VAL A 122 4.35 11.62 11.07
C VAL A 122 4.75 10.36 10.31
N VAL A 123 4.70 9.19 10.95
CA VAL A 123 5.08 7.92 10.28
C VAL A 123 4.10 7.58 9.16
N VAL A 124 2.79 7.74 9.38
CA VAL A 124 1.78 7.59 8.32
C VAL A 124 2.00 8.60 7.19
N GLY A 125 2.32 9.84 7.53
CA GLY A 125 2.64 10.87 6.54
C GLY A 125 3.86 10.49 5.69
N LEU A 126 4.92 9.99 6.31
CA LEU A 126 6.10 9.48 5.62
C LEU A 126 5.76 8.28 4.73
N ALA A 127 4.90 7.37 5.20
CA ALA A 127 4.44 6.23 4.40
C ALA A 127 3.70 6.67 3.13
N LEU A 128 2.84 7.70 3.21
CA LEU A 128 2.15 8.27 2.05
C LEU A 128 3.12 8.99 1.10
N LEU A 129 4.09 9.72 1.64
CA LEU A 129 5.14 10.41 0.86
C LEU A 129 6.14 9.44 0.21
N TRP A 130 6.22 8.20 0.69
CA TRP A 130 7.20 7.23 0.20
C TRP A 130 7.04 6.94 -1.30
N ASP A 131 5.81 6.92 -1.83
CA ASP A 131 5.58 6.74 -3.26
C ASP A 131 6.10 7.92 -4.09
N LEU A 132 6.15 9.14 -3.54
CA LEU A 132 6.79 10.27 -4.20
C LEU A 132 8.32 10.15 -4.18
N LEU A 133 8.89 9.65 -3.08
CA LEU A 133 10.31 9.34 -3.03
C LEU A 133 10.67 8.28 -4.08
N TRP A 134 9.87 7.22 -4.19
CA TRP A 134 10.08 6.20 -5.21
C TRP A 134 9.97 6.78 -6.62
N LEU A 135 8.93 7.59 -6.89
CA LEU A 135 8.79 8.29 -8.17
C LEU A 135 9.98 9.21 -8.47
N LEU A 136 10.50 9.92 -7.47
CA LEU A 136 11.66 10.80 -7.60
C LEU A 136 12.91 10.00 -7.97
N VAL A 137 13.20 8.90 -7.26
CA VAL A 137 14.33 8.02 -7.57
C VAL A 137 14.20 7.47 -8.98
N ALA A 138 13.01 6.98 -9.36
CA ALA A 138 12.75 6.48 -10.71
C ALA A 138 13.01 7.56 -11.78
N ARG A 139 12.62 8.83 -11.52
CA ARG A 139 12.91 9.95 -12.43
C ARG A 139 14.40 10.26 -12.52
N LEU A 140 15.10 10.34 -11.39
CA LEU A 140 16.53 10.65 -11.35
C LEU A 140 17.37 9.57 -12.04
N MET A 141 16.93 8.31 -11.97
CA MET A 141 17.58 7.18 -12.63
C MET A 141 17.09 6.95 -14.07
N GLY A 142 16.18 7.79 -14.58
CA GLY A 142 15.68 7.73 -15.95
C GLY A 142 14.79 6.53 -16.26
N TYR A 143 14.11 5.96 -15.26
CA TYR A 143 13.30 4.75 -15.46
C TYR A 143 12.10 5.02 -16.37
N SER A 144 11.80 4.06 -17.23
CA SER A 144 10.63 4.11 -18.12
C SER A 144 9.30 3.97 -17.37
N ALA A 145 9.31 3.38 -16.16
CA ALA A 145 8.11 3.15 -15.35
C ALA A 145 7.55 4.41 -14.65
N VAL A 146 8.20 5.57 -14.75
CA VAL A 146 7.78 6.82 -14.09
C VAL A 146 6.32 7.18 -14.37
N ARG A 147 5.84 6.99 -15.60
CA ARG A 147 4.44 7.32 -15.98
C ARG A 147 3.43 6.39 -15.31
N LEU A 148 3.80 5.15 -15.05
CA LEU A 148 2.96 4.18 -14.35
C LEU A 148 2.81 4.55 -12.87
N MET A 149 3.87 5.05 -12.24
CA MET A 149 3.91 5.35 -10.81
C MET A 149 3.27 6.69 -10.44
N ALA A 150 3.38 7.69 -11.33
CA ALA A 150 3.01 9.06 -11.03
C ALA A 150 1.56 9.26 -10.53
N PRO A 151 0.52 8.63 -11.13
CA PRO A 151 -0.86 8.80 -10.66
C PRO A 151 -1.05 8.33 -9.22
N GLY A 152 -0.46 7.18 -8.85
CA GLY A 152 -0.54 6.64 -7.50
C GLY A 152 0.13 7.53 -6.47
N ALA A 153 1.34 8.03 -6.78
CA ALA A 153 2.09 8.92 -5.90
C ALA A 153 1.39 10.27 -5.70
N LEU A 154 0.83 10.85 -6.77
CA LEU A 154 0.04 12.09 -6.67
C LEU A 154 -1.25 11.88 -5.88
N PHE A 155 -1.89 10.71 -6.02
CA PHE A 155 -3.07 10.38 -5.24
C PHE A 155 -2.74 10.35 -3.74
N ASN A 156 -1.65 9.68 -3.34
CA ASN A 156 -1.21 9.67 -1.94
C ASN A 156 -0.90 11.05 -1.39
N LEU A 157 -0.29 11.92 -2.20
CA LEU A 157 -0.07 13.30 -1.82
C LEU A 157 -1.41 14.00 -1.56
N GLY A 158 -2.41 13.76 -2.40
CA GLY A 158 -3.78 14.22 -2.18
C GLY A 158 -4.37 13.70 -0.87
N ILE A 159 -4.24 12.40 -0.59
CA ILE A 159 -4.66 11.80 0.69
C ILE A 159 -4.00 12.51 1.86
N LEU A 160 -2.68 12.72 1.79
CA LEU A 160 -1.91 13.38 2.83
C LEU A 160 -2.39 14.80 3.10
N VAL A 161 -2.62 15.58 2.04
CA VAL A 161 -3.13 16.96 2.14
C VAL A 161 -4.52 16.98 2.77
N VAL A 162 -5.43 16.09 2.35
CA VAL A 162 -6.77 15.97 2.94
C VAL A 162 -6.68 15.55 4.40
N PHE A 163 -5.86 14.55 4.72
CA PHE A 163 -5.64 14.09 6.09
C PHE A 163 -5.17 15.25 6.98
N TRP A 164 -4.08 15.93 6.64
CA TRP A 164 -3.57 17.05 7.42
C TRP A 164 -4.55 18.22 7.51
N GLY A 165 -5.25 18.53 6.41
CA GLY A 165 -6.27 19.57 6.39
C GLY A 165 -7.41 19.26 7.36
N VAL A 166 -8.00 18.07 7.28
CA VAL A 166 -9.09 17.64 8.17
C VAL A 166 -8.60 17.51 9.61
N HIS A 167 -7.42 16.93 9.82
CA HIS A 167 -6.81 16.76 11.14
C HIS A 167 -6.58 18.11 11.83
N SER A 168 -6.03 19.09 11.12
CA SER A 168 -5.76 20.43 11.67
C SER A 168 -7.03 21.22 11.98
N LEU A 169 -8.11 21.01 11.22
CA LEU A 169 -9.37 21.75 11.37
C LEU A 169 -10.34 21.11 12.37
N PHE A 170 -10.34 19.78 12.46
CA PHE A 170 -11.38 19.02 13.14
C PHE A 170 -10.86 17.97 14.14
N GLY A 171 -9.54 17.80 14.26
CA GLY A 171 -8.89 16.89 15.19
C GLY A 171 -8.70 15.45 14.68
N ASP A 172 -8.04 14.64 15.50
CA ASP A 172 -7.50 13.32 15.17
C ASP A 172 -8.55 12.37 14.60
N GLY A 173 -9.71 12.26 15.26
CA GLY A 173 -10.76 11.30 14.88
C GLY A 173 -11.28 11.52 13.45
N LEU A 174 -11.54 12.77 13.07
CA LEU A 174 -12.01 13.10 11.72
C LEU A 174 -10.88 13.03 10.69
N GLY A 175 -9.65 13.41 11.06
CA GLY A 175 -8.47 13.22 10.22
C GLY A 175 -8.29 11.75 9.84
N TYR A 176 -8.27 10.86 10.82
CA TYR A 176 -8.18 9.42 10.60
C TYR A 176 -9.37 8.85 9.83
N GLY A 177 -10.59 9.34 10.06
CA GLY A 177 -11.75 9.00 9.24
C GLY A 177 -11.56 9.35 7.76
N ALA A 178 -11.05 10.55 7.46
CA ALA A 178 -10.75 10.98 6.10
C ALA A 178 -9.65 10.12 5.45
N LEU A 179 -8.63 9.75 6.23
CA LEU A 179 -7.56 8.85 5.79
C LEU A 179 -8.13 7.47 5.41
N LEU A 180 -8.94 6.87 6.28
CA LEU A 180 -9.59 5.58 6.01
C LEU A 180 -10.40 5.60 4.71
N VAL A 181 -11.30 6.58 4.57
CA VAL A 181 -12.16 6.70 3.39
C VAL A 181 -11.31 6.84 2.12
N SER A 182 -10.27 7.68 2.18
CA SER A 182 -9.39 7.90 1.04
C SER A 182 -8.60 6.65 0.67
N SER A 183 -8.11 5.89 1.65
CA SER A 183 -7.42 4.61 1.44
C SER A 183 -8.34 3.54 0.84
N VAL A 184 -9.60 3.46 1.29
CA VAL A 184 -10.60 2.54 0.72
C VAL A 184 -10.91 2.89 -0.73
N VAL A 185 -11.12 4.18 -1.03
CA VAL A 185 -11.35 4.66 -2.41
C VAL A 185 -10.17 4.31 -3.32
N GLN A 186 -8.94 4.45 -2.81
CA GLN A 186 -7.76 4.07 -3.58
C GLN A 186 -7.69 2.57 -3.83
N MET A 187 -7.95 1.75 -2.81
CA MET A 187 -7.98 0.29 -2.97
C MET A 187 -9.04 -0.13 -3.99
N TRP A 188 -10.23 0.45 -3.96
CA TRP A 188 -11.26 0.20 -4.96
C TRP A 188 -10.76 0.49 -6.37
N ARG A 189 -10.11 1.65 -6.58
CA ARG A 189 -9.54 2.00 -7.89
C ARG A 189 -8.48 1.00 -8.35
N LEU A 190 -7.59 0.60 -7.45
CA LEU A 190 -6.55 -0.39 -7.74
C LEU A 190 -7.14 -1.76 -8.14
N MET A 191 -8.23 -2.19 -7.49
CA MET A 191 -8.92 -3.42 -7.87
C MET A 191 -9.57 -3.30 -9.25
N GLY A 192 -10.19 -2.17 -9.58
CA GLY A 192 -10.74 -1.95 -10.92
C GLY A 192 -9.67 -1.97 -12.02
N ASP A 193 -8.51 -1.37 -11.77
CA ASP A 193 -7.37 -1.42 -12.69
C ASP A 193 -6.82 -2.84 -12.82
N TYR A 194 -6.84 -3.63 -11.74
CA TYR A 194 -6.44 -5.03 -11.75
C TYR A 194 -7.36 -5.88 -12.62
N ASP A 195 -8.68 -5.76 -12.45
CA ASP A 195 -9.65 -6.49 -13.27
C ASP A 195 -9.49 -6.17 -14.75
N SER A 196 -9.16 -4.91 -15.09
CA SER A 196 -8.91 -4.51 -16.48
C SER A 196 -7.66 -5.15 -17.10
N LEU A 197 -6.62 -5.44 -16.31
CA LEU A 197 -5.39 -6.08 -16.78
C LEU A 197 -5.57 -7.54 -17.11
N TYR A 198 -6.38 -8.24 -16.30
CA TYR A 198 -6.58 -9.68 -16.42
C TYR A 198 -7.93 -10.03 -17.05
N ALA A 199 -8.71 -9.02 -17.47
CA ALA A 199 -9.90 -9.22 -18.28
C ALA A 199 -9.50 -9.97 -19.56
N ASN A 200 -10.01 -11.19 -19.68
CA ASN A 200 -9.69 -12.09 -20.79
C ASN A 200 -10.15 -11.43 -22.11
N PRO A 201 -9.24 -11.07 -23.04
CA PRO A 201 -9.63 -10.38 -24.28
C PRO A 201 -10.57 -11.23 -25.16
N GLY A 202 -10.68 -12.55 -24.90
CA GLY A 202 -11.58 -13.46 -25.57
C GLY A 202 -13.01 -13.57 -25.00
N SER A 203 -13.38 -12.83 -23.94
CA SER A 203 -14.74 -12.90 -23.36
C SER A 203 -15.73 -11.87 -23.93
N LYS A 204 -15.30 -11.07 -24.92
CA LYS A 204 -16.19 -10.26 -25.76
C LYS A 204 -16.44 -11.03 -27.07
N SER A 205 -17.29 -12.04 -27.00
CA SER A 205 -17.88 -12.70 -28.18
C SER A 205 -19.39 -12.63 -28.09
#